data_AF-A0A1V0UP79-F1
#
_entry.id   AF-A0A1V0UP79-F1
#
_cell.length_a   1.000
_cell.length_b   1.000
_cell.length_c   1.000
_cell.angle_alpha   90.00
_cell.angle_beta   90.00
_cell.angle_gamma   90.00
#
_symmetry.space_group_name_H-M   'P 1'
#
loop_
_entity.id
_entity.type
_entity.pdbx_description
1 polymer ?
#
loop_
_entity_poly.entity_id
_entity_poly.type
_entity_poly.pdbx_seq_one_letter_code
_entity_poly.pdbx_strand_id
1 'polypeptide(L)'
;MENKIDCFIEMAYSSLNNVFLFAKFVSDSEFFAVQNPQIFKNLSLVDEYTTLWGELEIVNALALCQWEEDGRAKEWGKHWTENYKEQATEAVHELINFMKKIC
;
A
#
# COMPACT_ATOMS: atom_id res chain seq x y z
N MET A 1 -12.23 -15.97 -6.74
CA MET A 1 -11.87 -14.58 -7.11
C MET A 1 -11.98 -13.70 -5.87
N GLU A 2 -13.07 -13.78 -5.10
CA GLU A 2 -13.23 -13.21 -3.74
C GLU A 2 -12.00 -13.39 -2.85
N ASN A 3 -11.51 -14.62 -2.70
CA ASN A 3 -10.37 -14.93 -1.81
C ASN A 3 -9.10 -14.08 -2.05
N LYS A 4 -8.79 -13.70 -3.31
CA LYS A 4 -7.59 -12.90 -3.60
C LYS A 4 -7.74 -11.44 -3.19
N ILE A 5 -8.96 -10.90 -3.27
CA ILE A 5 -9.22 -9.49 -2.98
C ILE A 5 -9.38 -9.30 -1.49
N ASP A 6 -10.05 -10.25 -0.81
CA ASP A 6 -10.11 -10.28 0.65
C ASP A 6 -8.70 -10.35 1.24
N CYS A 7 -7.85 -11.26 0.72
CA CYS A 7 -6.45 -11.36 1.14
C CYS A 7 -5.67 -10.05 0.88
N PHE A 8 -5.87 -9.40 -0.28
CA PHE A 8 -5.26 -8.11 -0.57
C PHE A 8 -5.67 -7.04 0.46
N ILE A 9 -6.97 -6.95 0.77
CA ILE A 9 -7.52 -5.98 1.72
C ILE A 9 -7.00 -6.23 3.14
N GLU A 10 -6.92 -7.50 3.57
CA GLU A 10 -6.36 -7.87 4.87
C GLU A 10 -4.87 -7.49 4.98
N MET A 11 -4.08 -7.73 3.94
CA MET A 11 -2.68 -7.31 3.89
C MET A 11 -2.56 -5.79 3.93
N ALA A 12 -3.41 -5.07 3.18
CA ALA A 12 -3.43 -3.61 3.13
C ALA A 12 -3.70 -3.01 4.52
N TYR A 13 -4.70 -3.51 5.26
CA TYR A 13 -4.96 -3.05 6.63
C TYR A 13 -3.81 -3.39 7.58
N SER A 14 -3.27 -4.62 7.48
CA SER A 14 -2.18 -5.09 8.33
C SER A 14 -0.88 -4.31 8.11
N SER A 15 -0.70 -3.75 6.91
CA SER A 15 0.47 -2.96 6.52
C SER A 15 0.66 -1.71 7.39
N LEU A 16 -0.42 -1.12 7.90
CA LEU A 16 -0.40 0.13 8.68
C LEU A 16 0.20 -0.02 10.10
N ASN A 17 0.50 -1.25 10.53
CA ASN A 17 1.01 -1.54 11.86
C ASN A 17 2.43 -0.99 12.09
N ASN A 18 3.29 -0.98 11.06
CA ASN A 18 4.61 -0.37 11.10
C ASN A 18 5.17 -0.15 9.69
N VAL A 19 6.20 0.70 9.60
CA VAL A 19 6.86 1.06 8.33
C VAL A 19 7.35 -0.16 7.52
N PHE A 20 7.80 -1.23 8.15
CA PHE A 20 8.33 -2.40 7.44
C PHE A 20 7.22 -3.24 6.79
N LEU A 21 6.08 -3.37 7.47
CA LEU A 21 4.90 -4.04 6.90
C LEU A 21 4.28 -3.19 5.79
N PHE A 22 4.29 -1.87 5.94
CA PHE A 22 3.89 -0.94 4.88
C PHE A 22 4.78 -1.10 3.64
N ALA A 23 6.10 -0.98 3.80
CA ALA A 23 7.06 -1.15 2.71
C ALA A 23 6.93 -2.51 2.02
N LYS A 24 6.74 -3.58 2.80
CA LYS A 24 6.50 -4.92 2.24
C LYS A 24 5.23 -4.96 1.41
N PHE A 25 4.11 -4.43 1.92
CA PHE A 25 2.85 -4.41 1.18
C PHE A 25 2.95 -3.61 -0.11
N VAL A 26 3.58 -2.42 -0.08
CA VAL A 26 3.77 -1.59 -1.28
C VAL A 26 4.58 -2.34 -2.33
N SER A 27 5.69 -2.98 -1.94
CA SER A 27 6.50 -3.79 -2.86
C SER A 27 5.74 -5.02 -3.39
N ASP A 28 5.06 -5.78 -2.52
CA ASP A 28 4.32 -6.98 -2.93
C ASP A 28 3.12 -6.65 -3.86
N SER A 29 2.60 -5.42 -3.79
CA SER A 29 1.41 -4.99 -4.53
C SER A 29 1.70 -4.29 -5.86
N GLU A 30 2.95 -3.89 -6.14
CA GLU A 30 3.34 -3.14 -7.35
C GLU A 30 2.78 -3.74 -8.65
N PHE A 31 2.88 -5.06 -8.82
CA PHE A 31 2.47 -5.75 -10.03
C PHE A 31 1.12 -6.46 -9.89
N PHE A 32 0.34 -6.20 -8.83
CA PHE A 32 -0.87 -6.95 -8.53
C PHE A 32 -1.89 -6.87 -9.67
N ALA A 33 -2.10 -5.69 -10.26
CA ALA A 33 -3.04 -5.50 -11.36
C ALA A 33 -2.66 -6.30 -12.61
N VAL A 34 -1.38 -6.26 -12.98
CA VAL A 34 -0.84 -6.99 -14.13
C VAL A 34 -0.87 -8.51 -13.92
N GLN A 35 -0.63 -8.97 -12.69
CA GLN A 35 -0.65 -10.40 -12.33
C GLN A 35 -2.07 -10.97 -12.18
N ASN A 36 -3.10 -10.12 -12.13
CA ASN A 36 -4.49 -10.53 -11.94
C ASN A 36 -5.44 -9.93 -12.98
N PRO A 37 -5.21 -10.11 -14.29
CA PRO A 37 -6.01 -9.49 -15.36
C PRO A 37 -7.50 -9.89 -15.31
N GLN A 38 -7.85 -11.02 -14.69
CA GLN A 38 -9.24 -11.44 -14.46
C GLN A 38 -10.01 -10.52 -13.48
N ILE A 39 -9.30 -9.79 -12.62
CA ILE A 39 -9.88 -8.80 -11.69
C ILE A 39 -9.97 -7.43 -12.40
N PHE A 40 -8.91 -7.07 -13.14
CA PHE A 40 -8.79 -5.79 -13.84
C PHE A 40 -9.26 -5.92 -15.29
N LYS A 41 -10.58 -5.87 -15.48
CA LYS A 41 -11.29 -6.20 -16.74
C LYS A 41 -10.93 -5.33 -17.95
N ASN A 42 -10.25 -4.19 -17.75
CA ASN A 42 -9.80 -3.29 -18.81
C ASN A 42 -8.60 -2.45 -18.34
N LEU A 43 -7.93 -1.79 -19.29
CA LEU A 43 -6.73 -0.98 -19.01
C LEU A 43 -7.02 0.22 -18.10
N SER A 44 -8.21 0.83 -18.17
CA SER A 44 -8.56 1.95 -17.29
C SER A 44 -8.53 1.57 -15.81
N LEU A 45 -8.92 0.35 -15.47
CA LEU A 45 -8.84 -0.15 -14.09
C LEU A 45 -7.40 -0.42 -13.66
N VAL A 46 -6.53 -0.83 -14.58
CA VAL A 46 -5.09 -0.98 -14.31
C VAL A 46 -4.47 0.39 -14.05
N ASP A 47 -4.79 1.39 -14.87
CA ASP A 47 -4.27 2.75 -14.74
C ASP A 47 -4.72 3.41 -13.42
N GLU A 48 -5.99 3.24 -13.04
CA GLU A 48 -6.52 3.75 -11.76
C GLU A 48 -5.84 3.07 -10.57
N TYR A 49 -5.65 1.74 -10.63
CA TYR A 49 -4.89 1.00 -9.61
C TYR A 49 -3.46 1.51 -9.49
N THR A 50 -2.74 1.65 -10.60
CA THR A 50 -1.35 2.10 -10.61
C THR A 50 -1.22 3.52 -10.06
N THR A 51 -2.21 4.38 -10.33
CA THR A 51 -2.25 5.73 -9.75
C THR A 51 -2.35 5.69 -8.23
N LEU A 52 -3.33 4.94 -7.70
CA LEU A 52 -3.54 4.80 -6.26
C LEU A 52 -2.35 4.11 -5.57
N TRP A 53 -1.80 3.05 -6.17
CA TRP A 53 -0.58 2.41 -5.68
C TRP A 53 0.61 3.39 -5.62
N GLY A 54 0.72 4.29 -6.60
CA GLY A 54 1.75 5.33 -6.62
C GLY A 54 1.69 6.26 -5.42
N GLU A 55 0.50 6.56 -4.88
CA GLU A 55 0.35 7.36 -3.66
C GLU A 55 0.92 6.64 -2.43
N LEU A 56 0.70 5.34 -2.33
CA LEU A 56 1.32 4.53 -1.28
C LEU A 56 2.84 4.53 -1.41
N GLU A 57 3.36 4.42 -2.64
CA GLU A 57 4.80 4.41 -2.89
C GLU A 57 5.46 5.76 -2.55
N ILE A 58 4.77 6.89 -2.74
CA ILE A 58 5.27 8.20 -2.27
C ILE A 58 5.43 8.19 -0.75
N VAL A 59 4.41 7.77 0.00
CA VAL A 59 4.49 7.71 1.47
C VAL A 59 5.58 6.73 1.92
N ASN A 60 5.69 5.58 1.26
CA ASN A 60 6.71 4.57 1.51
C ASN A 60 8.12 5.13 1.30
N ALA A 61 8.37 5.77 0.16
CA ALA A 61 9.67 6.34 -0.18
C ALA A 61 10.08 7.45 0.81
N LEU A 62 9.15 8.32 1.21
CA LEU A 62 9.43 9.36 2.21
C LEU A 62 9.77 8.76 3.58
N ALA A 63 9.00 7.76 4.01
CA ALA A 63 9.23 7.10 5.30
C ALA A 63 10.55 6.33 5.32
N LEU A 64 10.85 5.57 4.27
CA LEU A 64 12.11 4.82 4.17
C LEU A 64 13.32 5.73 4.06
N CYS A 65 13.23 6.84 3.32
CA CYS A 65 14.30 7.82 3.23
C CYS A 65 14.65 8.38 4.61
N GLN A 66 13.65 8.83 5.38
CA GLN A 66 13.90 9.34 6.72
C GLN A 66 14.39 8.25 7.69
N TRP A 67 13.86 7.03 7.60
CA TRP A 67 14.36 5.90 8.38
C TRP A 67 15.85 5.61 8.11
N GLU A 68 16.30 5.76 6.86
CA GLU A 68 17.72 5.65 6.52
C GLU A 68 18.55 6.82 7.06
N GLU A 69 18.05 8.05 6.97
CA GLU A 69 18.69 9.25 7.55
C GLU A 69 18.84 9.15 9.08
N ASP A 70 17.86 8.54 9.76
CA ASP A 70 17.89 8.25 11.20
C ASP A 70 18.82 7.07 11.57
N GLY A 71 19.57 6.52 10.61
CA GLY A 71 20.53 5.44 10.83
C GLY A 71 19.89 4.06 10.95
N ARG A 72 18.71 3.86 10.34
CA ARG A 72 17.98 2.58 10.31
C ARG A 72 17.61 2.08 11.70
N ALA A 73 17.10 2.99 12.54
CA ALA A 73 16.69 2.69 13.89
C ALA A 73 15.67 1.52 13.91
N LYS A 74 15.88 0.54 14.79
CA LYS A 74 14.96 -0.60 14.93
C LYS A 74 13.60 -0.19 15.52
N GLU A 75 13.62 0.77 16.45
CA GLU A 75 12.44 1.29 17.15
C GLU A 75 11.88 2.52 16.45
N TRP A 76 11.49 2.38 15.18
CA TRP A 76 10.96 3.50 14.38
C TRP A 76 9.42 3.60 14.41
N GLY A 77 8.75 2.73 15.19
CA GLY A 77 7.29 2.67 15.25
C GLY A 77 6.62 3.94 15.76
N LYS A 78 7.26 4.66 16.70
CA LYS A 78 6.76 5.96 17.18
C LYS A 78 6.80 7.00 16.05
N HIS A 79 7.93 7.10 15.36
CA HIS A 79 8.12 8.05 14.27
C HIS A 79 7.18 7.78 13.09
N TRP A 80 7.00 6.50 12.73
CA TRP A 80 5.96 6.07 11.79
C TRP A 80 4.57 6.56 12.19
N THR A 81 4.19 6.33 13.45
CA THR A 81 2.86 6.67 13.96
C THR A 81 2.62 8.18 13.94
N GLU A 82 3.62 8.98 14.30
CA GLU A 82 3.48 10.44 14.43
C GLU A 82 3.55 11.16 13.08
N ASN A 83 4.32 10.65 12.11
CA ASN A 83 4.64 11.42 10.90
C ASN A 83 4.07 10.85 9.59
N TYR A 84 3.72 9.57 9.54
CA TYR A 84 3.40 8.89 8.26
C TYR A 84 2.12 8.07 8.28
N LYS A 85 1.75 7.50 9.43
CA LYS A 85 0.64 6.55 9.52
C LYS A 85 -0.69 7.14 9.08
N GLU A 86 -0.95 8.41 9.34
CA GLU A 86 -2.18 9.07 8.91
C GLU A 86 -2.30 9.10 7.38
N GLN A 87 -1.31 9.66 6.68
CA GLN A 87 -1.27 9.69 5.21
C GLN A 87 -1.26 8.28 4.60
N ALA A 88 -0.52 7.34 5.19
CA ALA A 88 -0.54 5.95 4.76
C ALA A 88 -1.93 5.32 4.90
N THR A 89 -2.66 5.66 5.97
CA THR A 89 -4.02 5.17 6.21
C THR A 89 -4.99 5.70 5.17
N GLU A 90 -4.90 6.99 4.83
CA GLU A 90 -5.71 7.61 3.77
C GLU A 90 -5.48 6.91 2.43
N ALA A 91 -4.22 6.80 1.99
CA ALA A 91 -3.86 6.16 0.73
C ALA A 91 -4.31 4.67 0.67
N VAL A 92 -4.11 3.92 1.77
CA VAL A 92 -4.58 2.53 1.88
C VAL A 92 -6.10 2.45 1.78
N HIS A 93 -6.84 3.36 2.41
CA HIS A 93 -8.30 3.37 2.32
C HIS A 93 -8.79 3.69 0.91
N GLU A 94 -8.16 4.62 0.20
CA GLU A 94 -8.52 4.92 -1.20
C GLU A 94 -8.31 3.69 -2.09
N LEU A 95 -7.15 3.03 -1.97
CA LEU A 95 -6.86 1.80 -2.69
C LEU A 95 -7.85 0.67 -2.36
N ILE A 96 -8.17 0.45 -1.08
CA ILE A 96 -9.16 -0.56 -0.65
C ILE A 96 -10.55 -0.25 -1.21
N ASN A 97 -10.96 1.03 -1.18
CA ASN A 97 -12.26 1.45 -1.70
C ASN A 97 -12.35 1.20 -3.19
N PHE A 98 -11.28 1.46 -3.94
CA PHE A 98 -11.19 1.10 -5.35
C PHE A 98 -11.28 -0.42 -5.56
N MET A 99 -10.49 -1.21 -4.83
CA MET A 99 -10.50 -2.68 -4.94
C MET A 99 -11.89 -3.28 -4.69
N LYS A 100 -12.64 -2.75 -3.72
CA LYS A 100 -14.03 -3.17 -3.44
C LYS A 100 -15.01 -2.82 -4.55
N LYS A 101 -14.78 -1.73 -5.30
CA LYS A 101 -15.68 -1.30 -6.40
C LYS A 101 -15.53 -2.13 -7.67
N ILE A 102 -14.33 -2.65 -7.93
CA ILE A 102 -14.04 -3.37 -9.19
C ILE A 102 -14.33 -4.86 -9.13
N CYS A 103 -14.71 -5.38 -7.97
CA CYS A 103 -15.18 -6.75 -7.76
C CYS A 103 -16.56 -6.98 -8.40
#